data_AF-A0A6J7C1P2-F1
#
_entry.id   AF-A0A6J7C1P2-F1
#
_cell.length_a   1.000
_cell.length_b   1.000
_cell.length_c   1.000
_cell.angle_alpha   90.00
_cell.angle_beta   90.00
_cell.angle_gamma   90.00
#
_symmetry.space_group_name_H-M   'P 1'
#
loop_
_entity.id
_entity.type
_entity.pdbx_description
1 polymer ?
#
loop_
_entity_poly.entity_id
_entity_poly.type
_entity_poly.pdbx_seq_one_letter_code
_entity_poly.pdbx_strand_id
1 'polypeptide(L)'
;MFGLASVSELADDLSAGWLSVAGRRRLTKFMAEISGRGACRHPDGALRMLTSALEVFAPDVAHHRRGRTCDAPAFDVMPLPEVAA
;
A
#
# COMPACT_ATOMS: atom_id res chain seq x y z
N MET A 1 14.67 12.31 11.31
CA MET A 1 13.69 12.59 10.23
C MET A 1 13.15 11.24 9.79
N PHE A 2 11.89 10.90 10.09
CA PHE A 2 11.40 9.52 9.95
C PHE A 2 10.81 9.18 8.57
N GLY A 3 11.01 10.03 7.56
CA GLY A 3 10.85 9.79 6.11
C GLY A 3 9.99 8.59 5.68
N LEU A 4 10.59 7.67 4.91
CA LEU A 4 9.91 6.49 4.36
C LEU A 4 9.43 5.51 5.45
N ALA A 5 10.10 5.44 6.60
CA ALA A 5 9.69 4.56 7.70
C ALA A 5 8.28 4.89 8.21
N SER A 6 7.95 6.18 8.35
CA SER A 6 6.59 6.60 8.72
C SER A 6 5.53 6.27 7.66
N VAL A 7 5.92 6.15 6.38
CA VAL A 7 5.01 5.67 5.32
C VAL A 7 4.80 4.16 5.46
N SER A 8 5.85 3.40 5.79
CA SER A 8 5.76 1.96 6.04
C SER A 8 4.79 1.65 7.18
N GLU A 9 4.92 2.33 8.32
CA GLU A 9 4.04 2.14 9.48
C GLU A 9 2.55 2.35 9.12
N LEU A 10 2.26 3.40 8.36
CA LEU A 10 0.89 3.68 7.90
C LEU A 10 0.39 2.69 6.84
N ALA A 11 1.29 2.11 6.04
CA ALA A 11 0.95 1.05 5.09
C ALA A 11 0.68 -0.28 5.82
N ASP A 12 1.40 -0.56 6.90
CA ASP A 12 1.15 -1.73 7.76
C ASP A 12 -0.23 -1.61 8.42
N ASP A 13 -0.56 -0.45 9.01
CA ASP A 13 -1.89 -0.15 9.55
C ASP A 13 -3.00 -0.30 8.51
N LEU A 14 -2.74 0.09 7.25
CA LEU A 14 -3.68 -0.08 6.15
C LEU A 14 -3.89 -1.56 5.83
N SER A 15 -2.81 -2.33 5.71
CA SER A 15 -2.86 -3.76 5.40
C SER A 15 -3.57 -4.56 6.49
N ALA A 16 -3.41 -4.17 7.76
CA ALA A 16 -4.10 -4.76 8.88
C ALA A 16 -5.58 -4.32 9.00
N GLY A 17 -6.02 -3.36 8.18
CA GLY A 17 -7.39 -2.86 8.17
C GLY A 17 -7.72 -1.86 9.29
N TRP A 18 -6.72 -1.34 10.00
CA TRP A 18 -6.89 -0.44 11.15
C TRP A 18 -6.61 1.03 10.84
N LEU A 19 -6.18 1.35 9.61
CA LEU A 19 -5.83 2.72 9.25
C LEU A 19 -7.03 3.69 9.36
N SER A 20 -6.90 4.63 10.30
CA SER A 20 -7.91 5.67 10.55
C SER A 20 -8.04 6.68 9.39
N VAL A 21 -9.10 7.50 9.39
CA VAL A 21 -9.24 8.64 8.45
C VAL A 21 -8.07 9.61 8.58
N ALA A 22 -7.62 9.90 9.81
CA ALA A 22 -6.48 10.75 10.07
C ALA A 22 -5.17 10.11 9.55
N GLY A 23 -5.01 8.79 9.75
CA GLY A 23 -3.90 8.01 9.21
C GLY A 23 -3.83 8.07 7.69
N ARG A 24 -4.95 7.92 7.00
CA ARG A 24 -5.02 8.09 5.53
C ARG A 24 -4.59 9.47 5.06
N ARG A 25 -5.09 10.54 5.70
CA ARG A 25 -4.65 11.91 5.38
C ARG A 25 -3.15 12.09 5.60
N ARG A 26 -2.62 11.51 6.67
CA ARG A 26 -1.20 11.55 6.99
C ARG A 26 -0.36 10.78 5.97
N LEU A 27 -0.83 9.62 5.52
CA LEU A 27 -0.20 8.83 4.48
C LEU A 27 -0.08 9.63 3.18
N THR A 28 -1.19 10.20 2.69
CA THR A 28 -1.19 11.06 1.49
C THR A 28 -0.24 12.24 1.64
N LYS A 29 -0.24 12.91 2.80
CA LYS A 29 0.66 14.01 3.10
C LYS A 29 2.13 13.59 3.01
N PHE A 30 2.51 12.49 3.66
CA PHE A 30 3.91 12.03 3.68
C PHE A 30 4.38 11.55 2.31
N MET A 31 3.51 10.89 1.53
CA MET A 31 3.84 10.53 0.16
C MET A 31 4.19 11.76 -0.70
N ALA A 32 3.44 12.86 -0.55
CA ALA A 32 3.73 14.12 -1.25
C ALA A 32 4.99 14.82 -0.73
N GLU A 33 5.25 14.78 0.58
CA GLU A 33 6.41 15.43 1.18
C GLU A 33 7.74 14.73 0.85
N ILE A 34 7.75 13.39 0.76
CA ILE A 34 8.97 12.60 0.56
C ILE A 34 9.39 12.54 -0.91
N SER A 35 8.42 12.59 -1.84
CA SER A 35 8.66 12.51 -3.28
C SER A 35 9.70 13.56 -3.75
N GLY A 36 10.74 13.10 -4.44
CA GLY A 36 11.82 13.90 -5.01
C GLY A 36 12.90 14.33 -4.01
N ARG A 37 12.84 13.90 -2.75
CA ARG A 37 13.80 14.32 -1.70
C ARG A 37 14.89 13.29 -1.37
N GLY A 38 14.86 12.11 -1.98
CA GLY A 38 15.84 11.05 -1.72
C GLY A 38 17.10 11.14 -2.58
N ALA A 39 18.28 11.02 -1.98
CA ALA A 39 19.57 11.10 -2.70
C ALA A 39 19.75 10.02 -3.78
N CYS A 40 19.23 8.81 -3.55
CA CYS A 40 19.31 7.66 -4.46
C CYS A 40 18.02 7.39 -5.24
N ARG A 41 16.97 8.22 -5.09
CA ARG A 41 15.60 8.00 -5.61
C ARG A 41 14.91 6.70 -5.16
N HIS A 42 15.52 5.90 -4.29
CA HIS A 42 14.88 4.70 -3.74
C HIS A 42 13.52 5.00 -3.06
N PRO A 43 13.38 6.06 -2.22
CA PRO A 43 12.09 6.41 -1.65
C PRO A 43 11.03 6.70 -2.72
N ASP A 44 11.42 7.32 -3.85
CA ASP A 44 10.49 7.60 -4.96
C ASP A 44 9.98 6.31 -5.62
N GLY A 45 10.83 5.29 -5.72
CA GLY A 45 10.44 3.96 -6.19
C GLY A 45 9.40 3.32 -5.29
N ALA A 46 9.64 3.34 -3.97
CA ALA A 46 8.70 2.80 -2.97
C ALA A 46 7.36 3.56 -2.98
N LEU A 47 7.38 4.90 -3.09
CA LEU A 47 6.18 5.72 -3.17
C LEU A 47 5.36 5.46 -4.44
N ARG A 48 6.03 5.25 -5.59
CA ARG A 48 5.35 4.87 -6.84
C ARG A 48 4.67 3.51 -6.72
N MET A 49 5.36 2.53 -6.13
CA MET A 49 4.79 1.21 -5.88
C MET A 49 3.54 1.29 -5.00
N LEU A 50 3.61 2.04 -3.89
CA LEU A 50 2.48 2.24 -3.00
C LEU A 50 1.32 2.96 -3.68
N THR A 51 1.60 3.99 -4.49
CA THR A 51 0.58 4.72 -5.25
C THR A 51 -0.18 3.79 -6.19
N SER A 52 0.55 2.97 -6.97
CA SER A 52 -0.06 1.99 -7.87
C SER A 52 -0.89 0.95 -7.11
N ALA A 53 -0.40 0.47 -5.97
CA ALA A 53 -1.15 -0.47 -5.14
C ALA A 53 -2.46 0.14 -4.61
N LEU A 54 -2.43 1.40 -4.14
CA LEU A 54 -3.62 2.09 -3.65
C LEU A 54 -4.66 2.32 -4.76
N GLU A 55 -4.22 2.53 -6.01
CA GLU A 55 -5.10 2.69 -7.16
C GLU A 55 -5.72 1.35 -7.59
N VAL A 56 -4.89 0.31 -7.77
CA VAL A 56 -5.31 -1.01 -8.25
C VAL A 56 -6.19 -1.74 -7.24
N PHE A 57 -5.82 -1.71 -5.94
CA PHE A 57 -6.51 -2.44 -4.88
C PHE A 57 -7.55 -1.62 -4.12
N ALA A 58 -7.92 -0.43 -4.60
CA ALA A 58 -8.97 0.39 -3.97
C ALA A 58 -10.31 -0.36 -3.75
N PRO A 59 -10.80 -1.18 -4.71
CA PRO A 59 -12.01 -1.98 -4.51
C PRO A 59 -11.84 -2.98 -3.36
N ASP A 60 -10.72 -3.69 -3.32
CA ASP A 60 -10.42 -4.72 -2.32
C ASP A 60 -10.39 -4.12 -0.92
N VAL A 61 -9.66 -3.01 -0.76
CA VAL A 61 -9.62 -2.26 0.51
C VAL A 61 -11.04 -1.85 0.94
N ALA A 62 -11.90 -1.46 0.01
CA ALA A 62 -13.29 -1.10 0.33
C ALA A 62 -14.14 -2.31 0.75
N HIS A 63 -13.86 -3.51 0.25
CA HIS A 63 -14.51 -4.76 0.68
C HIS A 63 -14.06 -5.15 2.08
N HIS A 64 -12.75 -5.21 2.30
CA HIS A 64 -12.16 -5.57 3.60
C HIS A 64 -12.57 -4.61 4.72
N ARG A 65 -12.64 -3.29 4.44
CA ARG A 65 -13.12 -2.30 5.43
C ARG A 65 -14.57 -2.50 5.86
N ARG A 66 -15.38 -3.22 5.08
CA ARG A 66 -16.77 -3.57 5.42
C ARG A 66 -16.88 -4.97 6.06
N GLY A 67 -15.75 -5.60 6.37
CA GLY A 67 -15.69 -6.98 6.88
C GLY A 67 -16.01 -8.03 5.81
N ARG A 68 -15.93 -7.68 4.52
CA ARG A 68 -16.12 -8.61 3.39
C ARG A 68 -14.77 -9.09 2.87
N THR A 69 -14.77 -10.25 2.22
CA THR A 69 -13.62 -10.72 1.43
C THR A 69 -13.55 -9.95 0.10
N CYS A 70 -12.36 -9.80 -0.46
CA CYS A 70 -12.20 -9.38 -1.86
C CYS A 70 -12.43 -10.57 -2.81
N ASP A 71 -12.42 -10.31 -4.11
CA ASP A 71 -12.63 -11.32 -5.15
C ASP A 71 -11.36 -12.15 -5.45
N ALA A 72 -10.26 -11.87 -4.76
CA ALA A 72 -9.03 -12.63 -4.92
C ALA A 72 -9.22 -14.07 -4.38
N PRO A 73 -8.82 -15.10 -5.16
CA PRO A 73 -8.86 -16.46 -4.67
C PRO A 73 -7.91 -16.62 -3.48
N ALA A 74 -8.39 -17.30 -2.43
CA ALA A 74 -7.59 -17.64 -1.27
C ALA A 74 -6.76 -18.89 -1.59
N PHE A 75 -5.43 -18.75 -1.51
CA PHE A 75 -4.50 -19.87 -1.63
C PHE A 75 -3.70 -19.99 -0.34
N ASP A 76 -3.48 -21.22 0.13
CA ASP A 76 -2.60 -21.48 1.29
C ASP A 76 -1.13 -21.15 0.99
N VAL A 77 -0.77 -21.11 -0.29
CA VAL A 77 0.56 -20.74 -0.80
C VAL A 77 0.40 -19.83 -2.02
N MET A 78 1.32 -18.87 -2.19
CA MET A 78 1.30 -17.99 -3.35
C MET A 78 1.41 -18.81 -4.65
N PRO A 79 0.44 -18.72 -5.57
CA PRO A 79 0.46 -19.52 -6.79
C PRO A 79 1.62 -19.10 -7.69
N LEU A 80 2.29 -20.07 -8.29
CA LEU A 80 3.24 -19.80 -9.36
C LEU A 80 2.44 -19.48 -10.64
N PRO A 81 2.86 -18.49 -11.44
CA PRO A 81 2.24 -18.26 -12.73
C PRO A 81 2.41 -19.52 -13.59
N GLU A 82 1.33 -19.94 -14.27
CA GLU A 82 1.46 -20.97 -15.29
C GLU A 82 2.38 -20.41 -16.38
N VAL A 83 3.50 -21.11 -16.63
CA VAL A 83 4.37 -20.76 -17.74
C VAL A 83 3.55 -21.03 -19.01
N ALA A 84 3.08 -19.97 -19.66
CA ALA A 84 2.43 -20.08 -20.96
C ALA A 84 3.42 -20.76 -21.92
N ALA A 85 3.07 -21.96 -22.39
CA ALA A 85 3.84 -22.73 -23.36
C ALA A 85 3.67 -22.16 -24.78
#